data_AF-A0A0E2BBB5-F1
#
_entry.id   AF-A0A0E2BBB5-F1
#
_cell.length_a   1.000
_cell.length_b   1.000
_cell.length_c   1.000
_cell.angle_alpha   90.00
_cell.angle_beta   90.00
_cell.angle_gamma   90.00
#
_symmetry.space_group_name_H-M   'P 1'
#
loop_
_entity.id
_entity.type
_entity.pdbx_description
1 polymer ?
#
loop_
_entity_poly.entity_id
_entity_poly.type
_entity_poly.pdbx_seq_one_letter_code
_entity_poly.pdbx_strand_id
1 'polypeptide(L)'
;MKLPPFRKIFLVSMLIGIYSESSIASGLNFNTQSPIQDCFTNEIVSSELSNLYKSPLPLEEKKRIAETISYKEGKSRFQSISCIQSKNLSEEEHTKLLLDWNRHLFMYGELNSYYENYVLSDEKTRSLNSIEWELLTTYLKQKKELLTRLNHATGFALKGEKISEENFSMIYLSLFLLQVEFWDAMPKTYKDSVL
;
A
#
# COMPACT_ATOMS: atom_id res chain seq x y z
N MET A 1 -4.22 -29.92 52.20
CA MET A 1 -3.36 -30.20 51.02
C MET A 1 -4.21 -30.95 50.00
N LYS A 2 -4.07 -30.58 48.71
CA LYS A 2 -4.71 -31.11 47.47
C LYS A 2 -5.99 -30.39 47.00
N LEU A 3 -5.76 -29.50 46.03
CA LEU A 3 -6.71 -28.80 45.16
C LEU A 3 -7.40 -29.76 44.16
N PRO A 4 -8.60 -29.44 43.65
CA PRO A 4 -9.27 -30.25 42.63
C PRO A 4 -8.82 -29.89 41.19
N PRO A 5 -8.98 -30.81 40.22
CA PRO A 5 -8.47 -30.64 38.86
C PRO A 5 -9.51 -29.95 37.96
N PHE A 6 -9.60 -28.61 38.03
CA PHE A 6 -10.30 -27.80 37.01
C PHE A 6 -9.30 -27.25 35.98
N ARG A 7 -8.78 -28.12 35.12
CA ARG A 7 -8.03 -27.71 33.93
C ARG A 7 -8.26 -28.73 32.82
N LYS A 8 -9.40 -28.63 32.13
CA LYS A 8 -9.61 -29.26 30.80
C LYS A 8 -10.89 -28.82 30.05
N ILE A 9 -11.50 -27.68 30.38
CA ILE A 9 -12.69 -27.17 29.66
C ILE A 9 -12.46 -25.79 29.01
N PHE A 10 -11.29 -25.19 29.15
CA PHE A 10 -10.99 -23.88 28.55
C PHE A 10 -10.34 -23.92 27.17
N LEU A 11 -10.21 -25.09 26.55
CA LEU A 11 -9.44 -25.29 25.31
C LEU A 11 -10.29 -25.62 24.07
N VAL A 12 -11.62 -25.54 24.17
CA VAL A 12 -12.52 -25.86 23.04
C VAL A 12 -13.32 -24.63 22.55
N SER A 13 -13.25 -23.48 23.25
CA SER A 13 -13.91 -22.24 22.78
C SER A 13 -13.08 -21.40 21.80
N MET A 14 -11.90 -21.88 21.38
CA MET A 14 -10.97 -21.14 20.52
C MET A 14 -10.84 -21.73 19.10
N LEU A 15 -11.86 -22.45 18.64
CA LEU A 15 -11.86 -23.13 17.33
C LEU A 15 -13.17 -22.94 16.52
N ILE A 16 -13.95 -21.90 16.84
CA ILE A 16 -15.00 -21.40 15.94
C ILE A 16 -14.64 -19.96 15.59
N GLY A 17 -13.70 -19.84 14.67
CA GLY A 17 -13.24 -18.60 14.07
C GLY A 17 -12.60 -18.92 12.73
N ILE A 18 -13.28 -19.72 11.92
CA ILE A 18 -12.82 -20.07 10.58
C ILE A 18 -13.62 -19.24 9.57
N TYR A 19 -12.88 -18.53 8.72
CA TYR A 19 -13.28 -17.81 7.52
C TYR A 19 -13.94 -16.44 7.71
N SER A 20 -13.17 -15.47 8.19
CA SER A 20 -13.09 -14.21 7.45
C SER A 20 -11.71 -14.15 6.80
N GLU A 21 -11.63 -14.26 5.48
CA GLU A 21 -10.49 -13.75 4.70
C GLU A 21 -10.46 -12.23 4.89
N SER A 22 -9.94 -11.78 6.03
CA SER A 22 -9.62 -10.38 6.24
C SER A 22 -8.33 -10.12 5.46
N SER A 23 -8.46 -9.95 4.14
CA SER A 23 -7.38 -9.32 3.38
C SER A 23 -7.22 -7.91 3.92
N ILE A 24 -6.05 -7.67 4.48
CA ILE A 24 -5.67 -6.47 5.21
C ILE A 24 -5.44 -5.33 4.19
N ALA A 25 -5.72 -4.08 4.56
CA ALA A 25 -5.62 -2.92 3.68
C ALA A 25 -4.78 -1.79 4.31
N SER A 26 -4.02 -1.04 3.50
CA SER A 26 -3.22 0.11 3.96
C SER A 26 -4.03 1.41 3.92
N GLY A 27 -4.48 1.88 5.08
CA GLY A 27 -5.00 3.23 5.23
C GLY A 27 -3.90 4.29 5.24
N LEU A 28 -4.24 5.49 5.71
CA LEU A 28 -3.23 6.51 5.98
C LEU A 28 -2.37 6.08 7.16
N ASN A 29 -1.05 6.19 7.00
CA ASN A 29 -0.10 5.88 8.05
C ASN A 29 1.12 6.79 7.91
N PHE A 30 1.18 7.82 8.75
CA PHE A 30 2.35 8.67 8.91
C PHE A 30 2.45 9.16 10.34
N ASN A 31 3.63 9.57 10.75
CA ASN A 31 3.82 10.08 12.10
C ASN A 31 3.16 11.47 12.22
N THR A 32 2.18 11.58 13.11
CA THR A 32 1.55 12.86 13.47
C THR A 32 1.35 12.92 14.97
N GLN A 33 1.41 14.14 15.51
CA GLN A 33 1.03 14.41 16.90
C GLN A 33 -0.39 14.97 17.02
N SER A 34 -1.11 15.10 15.91
CA SER A 34 -2.52 15.53 15.90
C SER A 34 -3.41 14.40 16.45
N PRO A 35 -4.59 14.73 17.04
CA PRO A 35 -5.49 13.76 17.67
C PRO A 35 -6.31 12.96 16.62
N ILE A 36 -5.62 12.41 15.63
CA ILE A 36 -6.19 11.63 14.52
C ILE A 36 -5.54 10.25 14.37
N GLN A 37 -4.70 9.84 15.32
CA GLN A 37 -3.98 8.57 15.26
C GLN A 37 -4.95 7.37 15.19
N ASP A 38 -6.16 7.52 15.74
CA ASP A 38 -7.23 6.53 15.67
C ASP A 38 -7.91 6.45 14.28
N CYS A 39 -7.71 7.45 13.42
CA CYS A 39 -8.14 7.42 12.02
C CYS A 39 -7.15 6.67 11.11
N PHE A 40 -5.95 6.39 11.58
CA PHE A 40 -4.98 5.58 10.84
C PHE A 40 -5.26 4.10 11.07
N THR A 41 -5.34 3.33 9.99
CA THR A 41 -5.42 1.88 10.12
C THR A 41 -4.00 1.35 10.40
N ASN A 42 -3.75 0.98 11.65
CA ASN A 42 -2.55 0.26 12.04
C ASN A 42 -2.70 -1.21 11.64
N GLU A 43 -2.76 -1.49 10.34
CA GLU A 43 -2.77 -2.88 9.89
C GLU A 43 -1.59 -3.18 8.96
N ILE A 44 -1.06 -4.38 9.18
CA ILE A 44 0.16 -4.91 8.60
C ILE A 44 0.02 -4.88 7.08
N VAL A 45 0.96 -4.22 6.39
CA VAL A 45 1.10 -4.25 4.92
C VAL A 45 0.69 -5.63 4.42
N SER A 46 -0.38 -5.70 3.62
CA SER A 46 -0.93 -6.99 3.18
C SER A 46 0.20 -7.81 2.54
N SER A 47 0.60 -8.89 3.22
CA SER A 47 1.57 -9.83 2.68
C SER A 47 1.07 -10.47 1.39
N GLU A 48 -0.23 -10.38 1.09
CA GLU A 48 -0.80 -10.82 -0.19
C GLU A 48 -0.19 -10.06 -1.36
N LEU A 49 0.06 -8.74 -1.24
CA LEU A 49 0.56 -7.94 -2.36
C LEU A 49 2.02 -8.29 -2.69
N SER A 50 2.89 -8.40 -1.68
CA SER A 50 4.28 -8.79 -1.89
C SER A 50 4.40 -10.24 -2.41
N ASN A 51 3.52 -11.13 -1.96
CA ASN A 51 3.43 -12.50 -2.45
C ASN A 51 2.85 -12.57 -3.88
N LEU A 52 1.97 -11.65 -4.28
CA LEU A 52 1.32 -11.65 -5.59
C LEU A 52 2.35 -11.58 -6.73
N TYR A 53 3.33 -10.68 -6.62
CA TYR A 53 4.33 -10.47 -7.67
C TYR A 53 5.33 -11.62 -7.79
N LYS A 54 5.59 -12.32 -6.68
CA LYS A 54 6.47 -13.51 -6.65
C LYS A 54 5.71 -14.81 -6.97
N SER A 55 4.38 -14.75 -7.04
CA SER A 55 3.56 -15.94 -7.22
C SER A 55 3.69 -16.54 -8.63
N PRO A 56 3.54 -17.87 -8.76
CA PRO A 56 3.49 -18.55 -10.05
C PRO A 56 2.13 -18.43 -10.74
N LEU A 57 1.20 -17.63 -10.22
CA LEU A 57 -0.13 -17.48 -10.76
C LEU A 57 -0.10 -16.90 -12.19
N PRO A 58 -1.03 -17.29 -13.07
CA PRO A 58 -1.20 -16.66 -14.38
C PRO A 58 -1.47 -15.16 -14.26
N LEU A 59 -1.04 -14.40 -15.27
CA LEU A 59 -1.19 -12.94 -15.31
C LEU A 59 -2.64 -12.48 -15.06
N GLU A 60 -3.61 -13.10 -15.73
CA GLU A 60 -5.03 -12.75 -15.58
C GLU A 60 -5.56 -12.99 -14.16
N GLU A 61 -5.07 -14.00 -13.47
CA GLU A 61 -5.42 -14.26 -12.08
C GLU A 61 -4.79 -13.22 -11.15
N LYS A 62 -3.52 -12.86 -11.40
CA LYS A 62 -2.86 -11.76 -10.68
C LYS A 62 -3.60 -10.44 -10.84
N LYS A 63 -4.10 -10.12 -12.03
CA LYS A 63 -4.90 -8.92 -12.30
C LYS A 63 -6.19 -8.89 -11.50
N ARG A 64 -6.94 -9.99 -11.43
CA ARG A 64 -8.17 -10.08 -10.62
C ARG A 64 -7.90 -9.92 -9.12
N ILE A 65 -6.79 -10.48 -8.63
CA ILE A 65 -6.38 -10.30 -7.24
C ILE A 65 -5.98 -8.83 -7.00
N ALA A 66 -5.22 -8.22 -7.92
CA ALA A 66 -4.88 -6.81 -7.86
C ALA A 66 -6.12 -5.90 -7.84
N GLU A 67 -7.15 -6.22 -8.62
CA GLU A 67 -8.46 -5.53 -8.57
C GLU A 67 -9.09 -5.60 -7.18
N THR A 68 -9.16 -6.81 -6.61
CA THR A 68 -9.73 -7.02 -5.28
C THR A 68 -8.96 -6.26 -4.20
N ILE A 69 -7.62 -6.30 -4.24
CA ILE A 69 -6.77 -5.59 -3.28
C ILE A 69 -6.92 -4.07 -3.48
N SER A 70 -6.95 -3.59 -4.72
CA SER A 70 -7.06 -2.15 -5.02
C SER A 70 -8.32 -1.52 -4.46
N TYR A 71 -9.46 -2.22 -4.52
CA TYR A 71 -10.70 -1.77 -3.92
C TYR A 71 -10.58 -1.67 -2.39
N LYS A 72 -9.97 -2.67 -1.75
CA LYS A 72 -9.75 -2.69 -0.28
C LYS A 72 -8.85 -1.54 0.17
N GLU A 73 -7.76 -1.32 -0.56
CA GLU A 73 -6.79 -0.23 -0.34
C GLU A 73 -7.42 1.15 -0.51
N GLY A 74 -8.16 1.36 -1.61
CA GLY A 74 -8.88 2.60 -1.89
C GLY A 74 -9.91 2.92 -0.82
N LYS A 75 -10.70 1.93 -0.42
CA LYS A 75 -11.67 2.04 0.68
C LYS A 75 -11.00 2.36 2.02
N SER A 76 -9.93 1.66 2.38
CA SER A 76 -9.23 1.90 3.65
C SER A 76 -8.67 3.32 3.72
N ARG A 77 -8.07 3.81 2.63
CA ARG A 77 -7.58 5.19 2.55
C ARG A 77 -8.71 6.20 2.66
N PHE A 78 -9.82 5.98 1.95
CA PHE A 78 -11.00 6.84 2.00
C PHE A 78 -11.61 6.88 3.42
N GLN A 79 -11.65 5.76 4.12
CA GLN A 79 -12.12 5.68 5.50
C GLN A 79 -11.24 6.49 6.47
N SER A 80 -9.90 6.38 6.35
CA SER A 80 -8.98 7.20 7.15
C SER A 80 -9.23 8.71 6.91
N ILE A 81 -9.36 9.11 5.66
CA ILE A 81 -9.63 10.51 5.28
C ILE A 81 -10.98 10.97 5.84
N SER A 82 -12.02 10.17 5.66
CA SER A 82 -13.38 10.50 6.14
C SER A 82 -13.40 10.65 7.67
N CYS A 83 -12.68 9.77 8.38
CA CYS A 83 -12.50 9.89 9.82
C CYS A 83 -11.82 11.22 10.19
N ILE A 84 -10.70 11.57 9.55
CA ILE A 84 -9.98 12.84 9.81
C ILE A 84 -10.90 14.04 9.56
N GLN A 85 -11.61 14.06 8.44
CA GLN A 85 -12.55 15.14 8.11
C GLN A 85 -13.68 15.28 9.14
N SER A 86 -14.09 14.18 9.79
CA SER A 86 -15.12 14.20 10.83
C SER A 86 -14.64 14.70 12.20
N LYS A 87 -13.33 14.81 12.43
CA LYS A 87 -12.75 15.19 13.73
C LYS A 87 -12.89 16.66 14.07
N ASN A 88 -13.35 17.51 13.15
CA ASN A 88 -13.48 18.97 13.35
C ASN A 88 -12.22 19.59 13.96
N LEU A 89 -11.06 19.29 13.34
CA LEU A 89 -9.78 19.82 13.78
C LEU A 89 -9.80 21.35 13.79
N SER A 90 -9.15 21.95 14.78
CA SER A 90 -8.85 23.37 14.78
C SER A 90 -7.90 23.73 13.63
N GLU A 91 -7.87 25.01 13.23
CA GLU A 91 -6.95 25.50 12.19
C GLU A 91 -5.47 25.19 12.50
N GLU A 92 -5.09 25.23 13.78
CA GLU A 92 -3.74 24.90 14.22
C GLU A 92 -3.42 23.40 14.02
N GLU A 93 -4.34 22.52 14.43
CA GLU A 93 -4.21 21.07 14.26
C GLU A 93 -4.22 20.66 12.78
N HIS A 94 -5.02 21.35 11.97
CA HIS A 94 -5.08 21.14 10.52
C HIS A 94 -3.78 21.57 9.84
N THR A 95 -3.25 22.74 10.21
CA THR A 95 -1.94 23.21 9.72
C THR A 95 -0.84 22.21 10.09
N LYS A 96 -0.84 21.71 11.33
CA LYS A 96 0.11 20.69 11.79
C LYS A 96 -0.01 19.38 11.01
N LEU A 97 -1.23 18.92 10.77
CA LEU A 97 -1.52 17.74 9.96
C LEU A 97 -0.94 17.86 8.55
N LEU A 98 -1.13 19.00 7.88
CA LEU A 98 -0.61 19.23 6.54
C LEU A 98 0.93 19.29 6.52
N LEU A 99 1.56 19.85 7.57
CA LEU A 99 3.02 19.84 7.72
C LEU A 99 3.56 18.42 7.92
N ASP A 100 2.91 17.62 8.76
CA ASP A 100 3.26 16.20 8.99
C ASP A 100 3.11 15.39 7.69
N TRP A 101 2.04 15.63 6.92
CA TRP A 101 1.84 15.02 5.60
C TRP A 101 2.94 15.41 4.60
N ASN A 102 3.30 16.69 4.52
CA ASN A 102 4.38 17.14 3.64
C ASN A 102 5.73 16.53 4.03
N ARG A 103 6.00 16.41 5.34
CA ARG A 103 7.19 15.73 5.85
C ARG A 103 7.20 14.25 5.48
N HIS A 104 6.07 13.58 5.58
CA HIS A 104 5.91 12.20 5.13
C HIS A 104 6.20 12.07 3.62
N LEU A 105 5.64 12.96 2.79
CA LEU A 105 5.89 12.96 1.35
C LEU A 105 7.37 13.16 1.00
N PHE A 106 8.05 14.06 1.71
CA PHE A 106 9.48 14.27 1.54
C PHE A 106 10.28 12.99 1.83
N MET A 107 10.06 12.38 3.00
CA MET A 107 10.73 11.13 3.38
C MET A 107 10.44 9.99 2.40
N TYR A 108 9.18 9.87 1.97
CA TYR A 108 8.78 8.86 0.99
C TYR A 108 9.44 9.10 -0.38
N GLY A 109 9.58 10.35 -0.80
CA GLY A 109 10.31 10.74 -2.00
C GLY A 109 11.77 10.33 -1.98
N GLU A 110 12.47 10.58 -0.87
CA GLU A 110 13.87 10.18 -0.69
C GLU A 110 14.05 8.65 -0.72
N LEU A 111 13.18 7.91 -0.02
CA LEU A 111 13.20 6.44 -0.05
C LEU A 111 12.93 5.87 -1.44
N ASN A 112 11.98 6.45 -2.18
CA ASN A 112 11.72 6.05 -3.55
C ASN A 112 12.88 6.37 -4.49
N SER A 113 13.54 7.51 -4.32
CA SER A 113 14.74 7.87 -5.08
C SER A 113 15.86 6.87 -4.83
N TYR A 114 16.10 6.49 -3.57
CA TYR A 114 17.06 5.45 -3.22
C TYR A 114 16.72 4.10 -3.88
N TYR A 115 15.46 3.67 -3.81
CA TYR A 115 15.00 2.43 -4.45
C TYR A 115 15.14 2.49 -5.97
N GLU A 116 14.79 3.61 -6.60
CA GLU A 116 14.90 3.83 -8.04
C GLU A 116 16.36 3.73 -8.50
N ASN A 117 17.29 4.34 -7.76
CA ASN A 117 18.72 4.22 -8.02
C ASN A 117 19.22 2.78 -7.85
N TYR A 118 18.70 2.05 -6.86
CA TYR A 118 19.05 0.64 -6.68
C TYR A 118 18.62 -0.23 -7.88
N VAL A 119 17.37 -0.11 -8.34
CA VAL A 119 16.86 -0.89 -9.48
C VAL A 119 17.44 -0.48 -10.83
N LEU A 120 17.92 0.76 -10.95
CA LEU A 120 18.62 1.29 -12.13
C LEU A 120 20.14 1.06 -12.10
N SER A 121 20.70 0.56 -11.00
CA SER A 121 22.14 0.38 -10.88
C SER A 121 22.70 -0.56 -11.95
N ASP A 122 23.95 -0.34 -12.35
CA ASP A 122 24.64 -1.14 -13.37
C ASP A 122 24.60 -2.63 -13.04
N GLU A 123 24.69 -2.99 -11.76
CA GLU A 123 24.60 -4.37 -11.29
C GLU A 123 23.28 -5.03 -11.72
N LYS A 124 22.16 -4.30 -11.58
CA LYS A 124 20.82 -4.83 -11.89
C LYS A 124 20.50 -4.76 -13.38
N THR A 125 21.01 -3.75 -14.07
CA THR A 125 20.54 -3.44 -15.44
C THR A 125 21.45 -3.96 -16.55
N ARG A 126 22.67 -4.42 -16.22
CA ARG A 126 23.65 -4.89 -17.23
C ARG A 126 23.15 -6.04 -18.12
N SER A 127 22.25 -6.88 -17.63
CA SER A 127 21.70 -7.99 -18.42
C SER A 127 20.50 -7.60 -19.29
N LEU A 128 19.98 -6.37 -19.15
CA LEU A 128 18.79 -5.94 -19.87
C LEU A 128 19.13 -5.59 -21.31
N ASN A 129 18.31 -6.07 -22.24
CA ASN A 129 18.35 -5.58 -23.61
C ASN A 129 17.62 -4.22 -23.74
N SER A 130 17.65 -3.63 -24.94
CA SER A 130 17.06 -2.30 -25.17
C SER A 130 15.56 -2.23 -24.89
N ILE A 131 14.80 -3.31 -25.17
CA ILE A 131 13.35 -3.38 -24.94
C ILE A 131 13.05 -3.49 -23.45
N GLU A 132 13.80 -4.34 -22.74
CA GLU A 132 13.64 -4.51 -21.29
C GLU A 132 14.05 -3.25 -20.52
N TRP A 133 15.06 -2.53 -21.00
CA TRP A 133 15.45 -1.23 -20.47
C TRP A 133 14.35 -0.17 -20.66
N GLU A 134 13.75 -0.12 -21.86
CA GLU A 134 12.62 0.77 -22.14
C GLU A 134 11.41 0.43 -21.25
N LEU A 135 11.13 -0.86 -21.04
CA LEU A 135 10.09 -1.32 -20.13
C LEU A 135 10.36 -0.85 -18.68
N LEU A 136 11.59 -1.00 -18.18
CA LEU A 136 11.98 -0.54 -16.84
C LEU A 136 11.79 0.97 -16.67
N THR A 137 12.35 1.75 -17.58
CA THR A 137 12.31 3.22 -17.48
C THR A 137 10.89 3.76 -17.64
N THR A 138 10.08 3.14 -18.52
CA THR A 138 8.66 3.48 -18.67
C THR A 138 7.87 3.14 -17.41
N TYR A 139 8.08 1.94 -16.83
CA TYR A 139 7.46 1.53 -15.58
C TYR A 139 7.76 2.51 -14.43
N LEU A 140 9.03 2.88 -14.23
CA LEU A 140 9.42 3.81 -13.18
C LEU A 140 8.77 5.18 -13.35
N LYS A 141 8.73 5.70 -14.58
CA LYS A 141 8.06 6.96 -14.92
C LYS A 141 6.56 6.91 -14.61
N GLN A 142 5.87 5.87 -15.05
CA GLN A 142 4.42 5.70 -14.83
C GLN A 142 4.12 5.50 -13.34
N LYS A 143 4.92 4.71 -12.63
CA LYS A 143 4.78 4.51 -11.18
C LYS A 143 4.91 5.84 -10.43
N LYS A 144 5.90 6.66 -10.78
CA LYS A 144 6.11 7.98 -10.18
C LYS A 144 4.92 8.92 -10.41
N GLU A 145 4.37 8.93 -11.63
CA GLU A 145 3.18 9.71 -11.96
C GLU A 145 1.97 9.27 -11.12
N LEU A 146 1.68 7.97 -11.06
CA LEU A 146 0.56 7.43 -10.31
C LEU A 146 0.68 7.67 -8.81
N LEU A 147 1.87 7.51 -8.23
CA LEU A 147 2.13 7.86 -6.83
C LEU A 147 1.93 9.36 -6.57
N THR A 148 2.36 10.21 -7.49
CA THR A 148 2.12 11.66 -7.40
C THR A 148 0.61 11.96 -7.39
N ARG A 149 -0.16 11.32 -8.27
CA ARG A 149 -1.62 11.44 -8.32
C ARG A 149 -2.28 10.99 -7.01
N LEU A 150 -1.86 9.85 -6.46
CA LEU A 150 -2.35 9.36 -5.16
C LEU A 150 -2.08 10.35 -4.03
N ASN A 151 -0.87 10.90 -4.00
CA ASN A 151 -0.43 11.85 -2.99
C ASN A 151 -1.14 13.21 -3.12
N HIS A 152 -1.38 13.68 -4.34
CA HIS A 152 -2.18 14.88 -4.58
C HIS A 152 -3.64 14.68 -4.15
N ALA A 153 -4.28 13.58 -4.57
CA ALA A 153 -5.65 13.26 -4.17
C ALA A 153 -5.79 13.18 -2.64
N THR A 154 -4.81 12.56 -1.97
CA THR A 154 -4.74 12.52 -0.50
C THR A 154 -4.60 13.92 0.08
N GLY A 155 -3.66 14.73 -0.43
CA GLY A 155 -3.43 16.10 0.05
C GLY A 155 -4.64 17.02 -0.13
N PHE A 156 -5.35 16.92 -1.25
CA PHE A 156 -6.61 17.65 -1.47
C PHE A 156 -7.70 17.21 -0.50
N ALA A 157 -7.84 15.89 -0.29
CA ALA A 157 -8.81 15.39 0.65
C ALA A 157 -8.51 15.81 2.10
N LEU A 158 -7.24 15.81 2.51
CA LEU A 158 -6.84 16.33 3.83
C LEU A 158 -7.16 17.83 3.98
N LYS A 159 -7.17 18.61 2.89
CA LYS A 159 -7.62 20.01 2.87
C LYS A 159 -9.15 20.19 2.87
N GLY A 160 -9.91 19.09 2.91
CA GLY A 160 -11.38 19.10 2.92
C GLY A 160 -12.03 19.01 1.55
N GLU A 161 -11.26 18.81 0.47
CA GLU A 161 -11.86 18.55 -0.84
C GLU A 161 -12.55 17.19 -0.88
N LYS A 162 -13.68 17.12 -1.62
CA LYS A 162 -14.45 15.89 -1.76
C LYS A 162 -13.82 15.01 -2.83
N ILE A 163 -13.05 14.02 -2.39
CA ILE A 163 -12.49 12.96 -3.25
C ILE A 163 -13.25 11.67 -2.98
N SER A 164 -13.72 10.99 -4.02
CA SER A 164 -14.47 9.74 -3.88
C SER A 164 -13.57 8.55 -3.53
N GLU A 165 -14.14 7.55 -2.85
CA GLU A 165 -13.53 6.23 -2.66
C GLU A 165 -13.02 5.65 -3.99
N GLU A 166 -13.86 5.72 -5.02
CA GLU A 166 -13.56 5.24 -6.37
C GLU A 166 -12.29 5.85 -6.96
N ASN A 167 -12.01 7.13 -6.68
CA ASN A 167 -10.79 7.78 -7.15
C ASN A 167 -9.54 7.11 -6.55
N PHE A 168 -9.55 6.84 -5.24
CA PHE A 168 -8.45 6.11 -4.60
C PHE A 168 -8.33 4.69 -5.12
N SER A 169 -9.45 3.95 -5.20
CA SER A 169 -9.47 2.58 -5.71
C SER A 169 -8.91 2.49 -7.14
N MET A 170 -9.28 3.42 -8.03
CA MET A 170 -8.79 3.46 -9.41
C MET A 170 -7.30 3.78 -9.52
N ILE A 171 -6.78 4.66 -8.65
CA ILE A 171 -5.34 4.94 -8.63
C ILE A 171 -4.56 3.72 -8.12
N TYR A 172 -5.04 3.06 -7.06
CA TYR A 172 -4.44 1.82 -6.56
C TYR A 172 -4.50 0.70 -7.61
N LEU A 173 -5.62 0.55 -8.32
CA LEU A 173 -5.77 -0.42 -9.39
C LEU A 173 -4.72 -0.20 -10.47
N SER A 174 -4.59 1.06 -10.93
CA SER A 174 -3.60 1.43 -11.93
C SER A 174 -2.17 1.12 -11.47
N LEU A 175 -1.85 1.40 -10.20
CA LEU A 175 -0.54 1.09 -9.61
C LEU A 175 -0.27 -0.42 -9.59
N PHE A 176 -1.24 -1.22 -9.15
CA PHE A 176 -1.06 -2.66 -9.01
C PHE A 176 -1.03 -3.36 -10.36
N LEU A 177 -1.87 -2.97 -11.32
CA LEU A 177 -1.82 -3.51 -12.67
C LEU A 177 -0.47 -3.20 -13.34
N LEU A 178 -0.01 -1.94 -13.25
CA LEU A 178 1.31 -1.55 -13.74
C LEU A 178 2.41 -2.42 -13.15
N GLN A 179 2.37 -2.67 -11.84
CA GLN A 179 3.36 -3.48 -11.15
C GLN A 179 3.27 -4.97 -11.51
N VAL A 180 2.06 -5.53 -11.60
CA VAL A 180 1.83 -6.92 -12.03
C VAL A 180 2.36 -7.15 -13.45
N GLU A 181 1.99 -6.29 -14.39
CA GLU A 181 2.37 -6.42 -15.80
C GLU A 181 3.89 -6.27 -15.99
N PHE A 182 4.48 -5.31 -15.29
CA PHE A 182 5.93 -5.12 -15.30
C PHE A 182 6.68 -6.37 -14.82
N TRP A 183 6.30 -6.92 -13.67
CA TRP A 183 6.99 -8.09 -13.12
C TRP A 183 6.71 -9.37 -13.91
N ASP A 184 5.55 -9.49 -14.55
CA ASP A 184 5.27 -10.62 -15.44
C ASP A 184 6.17 -10.59 -16.68
N ALA A 185 6.30 -9.41 -17.30
CA ALA A 185 7.09 -9.21 -18.52
C ALA A 185 8.61 -9.21 -18.29
N MET A 186 9.08 -8.89 -17.08
CA MET A 186 10.52 -8.81 -16.79
C MET A 186 11.23 -10.18 -16.80
N PRO A 187 12.49 -10.25 -17.29
CA PRO A 187 13.28 -11.47 -17.27
C PRO A 187 13.48 -12.01 -15.85
N LYS A 188 13.54 -13.35 -15.74
CA LYS A 188 13.78 -14.01 -14.45
C LYS A 188 15.08 -13.55 -13.79
N THR A 189 16.15 -13.37 -14.57
CA THR A 189 17.46 -12.90 -14.08
C THR A 189 17.36 -11.53 -13.41
N TYR A 190 16.61 -10.60 -14.01
CA TYR A 190 16.37 -9.29 -13.42
C TYR A 190 15.54 -9.41 -12.14
N LYS A 191 14.46 -10.18 -12.18
CA LYS A 191 13.59 -10.43 -11.01
C LYS A 191 14.36 -10.96 -9.82
N ASP A 192 15.13 -12.03 -10.01
CA ASP A 192 15.92 -12.67 -8.96
C ASP A 192 17.01 -11.74 -8.40
N SER A 193 17.44 -10.73 -9.17
CA SER A 193 18.42 -9.74 -8.72
C SER A 193 17.82 -8.60 -7.89
N VAL A 194 16.51 -8.36 -8.00
CA VAL A 194 15.81 -7.23 -7.36
C VAL A 194 14.87 -7.66 -6.23
N LEU A 195 14.14 -8.76 -6.40
CA LEU A 195 13.07 -9.24 -5.51
C LEU A 195 13.58 -10.20 -4.43
#